data_AF-W4MEE4-F1
#
_entry.id   AF-W4MEE4-F1
#
_cell.length_a   1.000
_cell.length_b   1.000
_cell.length_c   1.000
_cell.angle_alpha   90.00
_cell.angle_beta   90.00
_cell.angle_gamma   90.00
#
_symmetry.space_group_name_H-M   'P 1'
#
loop_
_entity.id
_entity.type
_entity.pdbx_description
1 polymer ?
#
loop_
_entity_poly.entity_id
_entity_poly.type
_entity_poly.pdbx_seq_one_letter_code
_entity_poly.pdbx_strand_id
1 'polypeptide(L)' 'MGETGDEAARARIRTLTREELTQAGLTLEMAEAWRDFYLLELDRNPRNPSATGRAELMQQAAELLR' A
#
# COMPACT_ATOMS: atom_id res chain seq x y z
N MET A 1 -0.46 7.08 22.50
CA MET A 1 -0.98 7.88 21.37
C MET A 1 -0.65 7.08 20.13
N GLY A 2 -1.66 6.43 19.53
CA GLY A 2 -1.43 5.49 18.43
C GLY A 2 -1.11 6.24 17.15
N GLU A 3 0.02 5.93 16.53
CA GLU A 3 0.29 6.30 15.14
C GLU A 3 -0.91 5.83 14.31
N THR A 4 -1.59 6.79 13.68
CA THR A 4 -2.70 6.45 12.78
C THR A 4 -2.14 5.63 11.63
N GLY A 5 -2.84 4.56 11.22
CA GLY A 5 -2.34 3.62 10.21
C GLY A 5 -2.00 4.23 8.84
N ASP A 6 -2.46 5.46 8.57
CA ASP A 6 -2.11 6.23 7.37
C ASP A 6 -0.67 6.78 7.43
N GLU A 7 -0.27 7.37 8.56
CA GLU A 7 1.07 7.94 8.73
C GLU A 7 2.16 6.86 8.73
N ALA A 8 1.89 5.73 9.40
CA ALA A 8 2.77 4.57 9.39
C ALA A 8 2.92 3.96 7.98
N ALA A 9 1.82 3.89 7.21
CA ALA A 9 1.87 3.44 5.82
C ALA A 9 2.71 4.40 4.96
N ARG A 10 2.48 5.71 5.07
CA ARG A 10 3.23 6.74 4.32
C ARG A 10 4.71 6.78 4.68
N ALA A 11 5.07 6.55 5.94
CA ALA A 11 6.46 6.42 6.36
C ALA A 11 7.13 5.20 5.70
N ARG A 12 6.42 4.07 5.60
CA ARG A 12 6.91 2.85 4.94
C ARG A 12 7.12 3.04 3.44
N ILE A 13 6.29 3.83 2.76
CA ILE A 13 6.45 4.15 1.33
C ILE A 13 7.86 4.68 1.03
N ARG A 14 8.38 5.58 1.88
CA ARG A 14 9.66 6.27 1.63
C ARG A 14 10.88 5.36 1.72
N THR A 15 10.78 4.24 2.41
CA THR A 15 11.89 3.30 2.64
C THR A 15 11.71 1.96 1.93
N LEU A 16 10.62 1.79 1.19
CA LEU A 16 10.28 0.55 0.50
C LEU A 16 11.26 0.28 -0.65
N THR A 17 11.82 -0.93 -0.71
CA THR A 17 12.71 -1.36 -1.80
C THR A 17 12.19 -2.65 -2.44
N ARG A 18 12.61 -2.89 -3.70
CA ARG A 18 12.28 -4.12 -4.42
C ARG A 18 12.80 -5.36 -3.70
N GLU A 19 14.00 -5.29 -3.12
CA GLU A 19 14.60 -6.40 -2.38
C GLU A 19 13.76 -6.76 -1.16
N GLU A 20 13.32 -5.78 -0.37
CA GLU A 20 12.47 -6.01 0.80
C GLU A 20 11.16 -6.69 0.39
N LEU A 21 10.52 -6.20 -0.67
CA LEU A 21 9.27 -6.76 -1.20
C LEU A 21 9.43 -8.20 -1.67
N THR A 22 10.52 -8.48 -2.39
CA THR A 22 10.82 -9.83 -2.89
C THR A 22 11.14 -10.78 -1.73
N GLN A 23 11.91 -10.33 -0.74
CA GLN A 23 12.23 -11.11 0.46
C GLN A 23 10.97 -11.40 1.31
N ALA A 24 10.03 -10.46 1.34
CA ALA A 24 8.73 -10.65 1.97
C ALA A 24 7.78 -11.56 1.17
N GLY A 25 8.18 -12.00 -0.03
CA GLY A 25 7.38 -12.84 -0.92
C GLY A 25 6.23 -12.10 -1.60
N LEU A 26 6.27 -10.77 -1.64
CA LEU A 26 5.27 -9.99 -2.37
C LEU A 26 5.54 -10.05 -3.88
N THR A 27 4.53 -10.40 -4.65
CA THR A 27 4.59 -10.41 -6.11
C THR A 27 3.91 -9.15 -6.68
N LEU A 28 4.22 -8.81 -7.94
CA LEU A 28 3.55 -7.73 -8.66
C LEU A 28 2.03 -7.91 -8.66
N GLU A 29 1.56 -9.13 -8.98
CA GLU A 29 0.13 -9.47 -9.00
C GLU A 29 -0.53 -9.25 -7.63
N MET A 30 0.13 -9.64 -6.55
CA MET A 30 -0.37 -9.39 -5.20
C MET A 30 -0.46 -7.90 -4.89
N ALA A 31 0.58 -7.13 -5.23
CA ALA A 31 0.60 -5.69 -5.02
C ALA A 31 -0.54 -4.99 -5.79
N GLU A 32 -0.76 -5.35 -7.05
CA GLU A 32 -1.85 -4.81 -7.87
C GLU A 32 -3.23 -5.21 -7.32
N ALA A 33 -3.43 -6.46 -6.91
CA ALA A 33 -4.69 -6.92 -6.32
C ALA A 33 -5.03 -6.16 -5.01
N TRP A 34 -4.03 -5.94 -4.14
CA TRP A 34 -4.23 -5.18 -2.91
C TRP A 34 -4.49 -3.70 -3.18
N ARG A 35 -3.80 -3.09 -4.16
CA ARG A 35 -4.09 -1.71 -4.59
C ARG A 35 -5.56 -1.59 -4.99
N ASP A 36 -6.03 -2.48 -5.86
CA ASP A 36 -7.40 -2.41 -6.40
C ASP A 36 -8.44 -2.64 -5.30
N PHE A 37 -8.16 -3.51 -4.33
CA PHE A 37 -8.98 -3.67 -3.14
C PHE A 37 -9.13 -2.37 -2.35
N TYR A 38 -8.03 -1.66 -2.07
CA TYR A 38 -8.10 -0.41 -1.30
C TYR A 38 -8.74 0.73 -2.10
N LEU A 39 -8.56 0.77 -3.42
CA LEU A 39 -9.28 1.71 -4.29
C LEU A 39 -10.79 1.48 -4.26
N LEU A 40 -11.23 0.21 -4.30
CA LEU A 40 -12.64 -0.13 -4.17
C LEU A 40 -13.19 0.21 -2.79
N GLU A 41 -12.39 0.03 -1.73
CA GLU A 41 -12.78 0.40 -0.37
C GLU A 41 -12.95 1.93 -0.21
N LEU A 42 -12.16 2.74 -0.93
CA LEU A 42 -12.33 4.19 -0.98
C LEU A 42 -13.62 4.62 -1.68
N ASP A 43 -13.98 3.95 -2.77
CA ASP A 43 -15.26 4.19 -3.46
C ASP A 43 -16.44 3.89 -2.53
N ARG A 44 -16.37 2.77 -1.81
CA ARG A 44 -17.41 2.33 -0.86
C ARG A 44 -17.47 3.19 0.40
N ASN A 45 -16.32 3.66 0.88
CA ASN A 45 -16.21 4.47 2.08
C ASN A 45 -15.20 5.61 1.89
N PRO A 46 -15.62 6.73 1.26
CA PRO A 46 -14.75 7.87 0.96
C PRO A 46 -14.19 8.56 2.21
N ARG A 47 -14.73 8.26 3.40
CA ARG A 47 -14.30 8.81 4.68
C ARG A 47 -13.25 7.93 5.39
N ASN A 48 -12.73 6.88 4.75
CA ASN A 48 -11.66 6.06 5.32
C ASN A 48 -10.27 6.55 4.85
N PRO A 49 -9.64 7.52 5.54
CA PRO A 49 -8.34 8.06 5.13
C PRO A 49 -7.24 6.98 5.10
N SER A 50 -7.40 5.91 5.89
CA SER A 50 -6.41 4.83 5.96
C SER A 50 -6.42 3.91 4.73
N ALA A 51 -7.48 3.93 3.91
CA ALA A 51 -7.50 3.18 2.65
C ALA A 51 -6.67 3.90 1.57
N THR A 52 -6.61 5.23 1.59
CA THR A 52 -5.80 6.03 0.66
C THR A 52 -4.32 5.73 0.81
N GLY A 53 -3.76 5.85 2.02
CA GLY A 53 -2.34 5.56 2.25
C GLY A 53 -1.95 4.12 1.91
N ARG A 54 -2.87 3.15 2.10
CA ARG A 54 -2.62 1.75 1.73
C ARG A 54 -2.69 1.51 0.22
N ALA A 55 -3.61 2.17 -0.49
CA ALA A 55 -3.65 2.12 -1.95
C ALA A 55 -2.36 2.70 -2.56
N GLU A 56 -1.90 3.85 -2.06
CA GLU A 56 -0.64 4.49 -2.46
C GLU A 56 0.56 3.57 -2.18
N LEU A 57 0.61 2.92 -1.01
CA LEU A 57 1.68 1.98 -0.66
C LEU A 57 1.73 0.78 -1.61
N MET A 58 0.58 0.19 -1.93
CA MET A 58 0.51 -0.96 -2.84
C MET A 58 0.83 -0.57 -4.29
N GLN A 59 0.46 0.63 -4.71
CA GLN A 59 0.87 1.18 -6.00
C GLN A 59 2.41 1.32 -6.09
N GLN A 60 3.06 1.88 -5.07
CA GLN A 60 4.52 1.97 -5.03
C GLN A 60 5.18 0.57 -5.05
N ALA A 61 4.60 -0.39 -4.32
CA ALA A 61 5.09 -1.76 -4.31
C ALA A 61 5.01 -2.41 -5.70
N ALA A 62 3.89 -2.21 -6.42
CA ALA A 62 3.74 -2.69 -7.78
C ALA A 62 4.76 -2.04 -8.74
N GLU A 63 5.03 -0.75 -8.61
CA GLU A 63 6.04 -0.06 -9.43
C GLU A 63 7.46 -0.58 -9.18
N LEU A 64 7.81 -0.88 -7.93
CA LEU A 64 9.11 -1.46 -7.59
C LEU A 64 9.26 -2.92 -8.06
N LEU A 65 8.16 -3.66 -8.19
CA LEU A 65 8.14 -5.08 -8.58
C LEU A 65 8.04 -5.32 -10.10
N ARG A 66 7.83 -4.27 -10.90
CA ARG A 66 7.97 -4.33 -12.37
C ARG A 66 9.43 -4.62 -12.77
#